data_AF-A0A0K1RDR7-F1
#
_entry.id   AF-A0A0K1RDR7-F1
#
_cell.length_a   1.000
_cell.length_b   1.000
_cell.length_c   1.000
_cell.angle_alpha   90.00
_cell.angle_beta   90.00
_cell.angle_gamma   90.00
#
_symmetry.space_group_name_H-M   'P 1'
#
loop_
_entity.id
_entity.type
_entity.pdbx_description
1 polymer ?
#
loop_
_entity_poly.entity_id
_entity_poly.type
_entity_poly.pdbx_seq_one_letter_code
_entity_poly.pdbx_strand_id
1 'polypeptide(L)' 'MATPFFFQDKDTVSRQKLFEEAVVNNRLEGLTVSAPTRADGQRWVDGLISADELVKLTRARYGLH' A
#
# COMPACT_ATOMS: atom_id res chain seq x y z
N MET A 1 -19.15 -28.31 -6.00
CA MET A 1 -17.93 -27.48 -6.00
C MET A 1 -18.28 -26.21 -5.23
N ALA A 2 -17.71 -26.02 -4.04
CA ALA A 2 -17.93 -24.81 -3.25
C ALA A 2 -16.94 -23.74 -3.71
N THR A 3 -17.44 -22.64 -4.27
CA THR A 3 -16.65 -21.44 -4.56
C THR A 3 -16.14 -20.90 -3.22
N PRO A 4 -14.83 -20.71 -3.01
CA PRO A 4 -14.36 -20.13 -1.76
C PRO A 4 -14.82 -18.66 -1.72
N PHE A 5 -15.72 -18.35 -0.78
CA PHE A 5 -16.06 -16.98 -0.42
C PHE A 5 -14.83 -16.39 0.28
N PHE A 6 -13.98 -15.68 -0.47
CA PHE A 6 -12.95 -14.84 0.13
C PHE A 6 -13.67 -13.66 0.79
N PHE A 7 -13.95 -13.78 2.08
CA PHE A 7 -14.30 -12.62 2.90
C PHE A 7 -13.09 -11.69 2.86
N GLN A 8 -13.17 -10.63 2.05
CA GLN A 8 -12.18 -9.57 2.10
C GLN A 8 -12.29 -8.93 3.50
N ASP A 9 -11.19 -8.92 4.25
CA ASP A 9 -11.13 -8.23 5.53
C ASP A 9 -11.51 -6.76 5.30
N LYS A 10 -12.38 -6.20 6.14
CA LYS A 10 -12.78 -4.78 6.07
C LYS A 10 -11.55 -3.88 6.10
N ASP A 11 -10.51 -4.29 6.82
CA ASP A 11 -9.25 -3.58 6.90
C ASP A 11 -8.50 -3.55 5.57
N THR A 12 -8.46 -4.66 4.83
CA THR A 12 -7.85 -4.73 3.50
C THR A 12 -8.58 -3.82 2.50
N VAL A 13 -9.92 -3.81 2.52
CA VAL A 13 -10.72 -2.93 1.65
C VAL A 13 -10.43 -1.46 1.96
N SER A 14 -10.37 -1.09 3.24
CA SER A 14 -10.02 0.26 3.65
C SER A 14 -8.60 0.65 3.23
N ARG A 15 -7.61 -0.24 3.38
CA ARG A 15 -6.23 0.02 2.97
C ARG A 15 -6.08 0.13 1.46
N GLN A 16 -6.76 -0.72 0.68
CA GLN A 16 -6.76 -0.64 -0.78
C GLN A 16 -7.24 0.73 -1.26
N LYS A 17 -8.36 1.21 -0.71
CA LYS A 17 -8.90 2.54 -1.05
C LYS A 17 -7.89 3.65 -0.71
N LEU A 18 -7.33 3.63 0.50
CA LEU A 18 -6.33 4.62 0.93
C LEU A 18 -5.09 4.61 0.01
N PHE A 19 -4.63 3.43 -0.40
CA PHE A 19 -3.48 3.30 -1.29
C PHE A 19 -3.77 3.84 -2.69
N GLU A 20 -4.94 3.54 -3.26
CA GLU A 20 -5.36 4.07 -4.55
C GLU A 20 -5.50 5.59 -4.54
N GLU A 21 -6.14 6.15 -3.50
CA GLU A 21 -6.26 7.60 -3.32
C GLU A 21 -4.89 8.27 -3.23
N ALA A 22 -3.96 7.71 -2.46
CA ALA A 22 -2.60 8.24 -2.35
C ALA A 22 -1.86 8.23 -3.70
N VAL A 23 -1.99 7.15 -4.49
CA VAL A 23 -1.40 7.06 -5.83
C VAL A 23 -2.03 8.06 -6.80
N VAL A 24 -3.36 8.22 -6.77
CA VAL A 24 -4.07 9.18 -7.61
C VAL A 24 -3.68 10.61 -7.25
N ASN A 25 -3.60 10.94 -5.97
CA ASN A 25 -3.21 12.28 -5.51
C ASN A 25 -1.80 12.63 -5.99
N ASN A 26 -0.83 11.72 -5.85
CA ASN A 26 0.51 11.92 -6.41
C ASN A 26 0.47 12.18 -7.92
N ARG A 27 -0.33 11.40 -8.66
CA ARG A 27 -0.47 11.59 -10.12
C ARG A 27 -1.07 12.96 -10.47
N LEU A 28 -2.06 13.44 -9.70
CA LEU A 28 -2.66 14.77 -9.90
C LEU A 28 -1.65 15.90 -9.65
N GLU A 29 -0.66 15.67 -8.78
CA GLU A 29 0.46 16.57 -8.53
C GLU A 29 1.61 16.42 -9.54
N GLY A 30 1.45 15.59 -10.57
CA GLY A 30 2.50 15.31 -11.56
C GLY A 30 3.62 14.40 -11.04
N LEU A 31 3.45 13.80 -9.86
CA LEU A 31 4.38 12.86 -9.25
C LEU A 31 4.05 11.42 -9.65
N THR A 32 5.10 10.58 -9.72
CA THR A 32 4.95 9.15 -9.99
C THR A 32 5.44 8.33 -8.81
N VAL A 33 4.55 7.52 -8.24
CA VAL A 33 4.92 6.53 -7.23
C VAL A 33 5.75 5.42 -7.88
N SER A 34 6.99 5.25 -7.40
CA SER A 34 7.94 4.28 -7.94
C SER A 34 7.45 2.84 -7.80
N ALA A 35 7.88 1.93 -8.69
CA ALA A 35 7.50 0.52 -8.63
C ALA A 35 7.85 -0.14 -7.28
N PRO A 36 9.04 0.09 -6.68
CA PRO A 36 9.34 -0.42 -5.34
C PRO A 36 8.40 0.12 -4.26
N THR A 37 8.06 1.42 -4.27
CA THR A 37 7.10 2.00 -3.32
C THR A 37 5.71 1.40 -3.48
N ARG A 38 5.30 1.10 -4.73
CA ARG A 38 4.02 0.42 -4.99
C ARG A 38 3.99 -1.00 -4.43
N ALA A 39 5.09 -1.74 -4.56
CA ALA A 39 5.20 -3.08 -4.00
C ALA A 39 5.12 -3.08 -2.47
N ASP A 40 5.78 -2.13 -1.81
CA ASP A 40 5.68 -1.96 -0.35
C ASP A 40 4.25 -1.57 0.07
N GLY A 41 3.60 -0.66 -0.66
CA GLY A 41 2.22 -0.28 -0.43
C GLY A 41 1.24 -1.44 -0.56
N GLN A 42 1.42 -2.30 -1.57
CA GLN A 42 0.58 -3.50 -1.74
C GLN A 42 0.75 -4.47 -0.56
N ARG A 43 1.98 -4.68 -0.07
CA ARG A 43 2.22 -5.51 1.11
C ARG A 43 1.49 -4.99 2.35
N TRP A 44 1.35 -3.67 2.49
CA TRP A 44 0.57 -3.07 3.59
C TRP A 44 -0.94 -3.30 3.40
N VAL A 45 -1.45 -3.16 2.18
CA VAL A 45 -2.85 -3.46 1.83
C VAL A 45 -3.19 -4.91 2.13
N ASP A 46 -2.33 -5.84 1.73
CA ASP A 46 -2.47 -7.28 1.95
C ASP A 46 -2.28 -7.67 3.42
N GLY A 47 -1.90 -6.72 4.29
CA GLY A 47 -1.67 -6.95 5.72
C GLY A 47 -0.39 -7.70 6.04
N LEU A 48 0.55 -7.80 5.09
CA LEU A 48 1.85 -8.45 5.25
C LEU A 48 2.85 -7.59 6.02
N ILE A 49 2.65 -6.27 6.05
CA ILE A 49 3.42 -5.31 6.85
C ILE A 49 2.50 -4.28 7.50
N SER A 50 2.92 -3.76 8.64
CA SER A 50 2.28 -2.64 9.34
C SER A 50 2.57 -1.29 8.66
N ALA A 51 1.82 -0.25 9.03
CA ALA A 51 2.07 1.12 8.56
C ALA A 51 3.45 1.64 9.00
N ASP A 52 3.89 1.33 10.22
CA ASP A 52 5.21 1.71 10.72
C ASP A 52 6.34 1.05 9.92
N GLU A 53 6.17 -0.20 9.51
CA GLU A 53 7.11 -0.89 8.63
C GLU A 53 7.15 -0.27 7.23
N LEU A 54 5.99 0.10 6.67
CA LEU A 54 5.92 0.83 5.39
C LEU A 54 6.68 2.18 5.46
N VAL A 55 6.54 2.92 6.56
CA VAL A 55 7.29 4.17 6.80
C VAL A 55 8.79 3.90 6.91
N LYS A 56 9.20 2.86 7.67
CA LYS A 56 10.63 2.50 7.81
C LYS A 56 11.25 2.13 6.46
N LEU A 57 10.57 1.33 5.64
CA LEU A 57 11.02 0.96 4.29
C LEU A 57 11.19 2.21 3.40
N THR A 58 10.21 3.11 3.46
CA THR A 58 10.24 4.37 2.69
C THR A 58 11.41 5.25 3.15
N ARG A 59 11.59 5.44 4.46
CA ARG A 59 12.68 6.24 5.03
C ARG A 59 14.05 5.67 4.68
N ALA A 60 14.25 4.35 4.83
CA ALA A 60 15.49 3.67 4.49
C ALA A 60 15.85 3.84 3.00
N ARG A 61 14.85 3.83 2.11
CA ARG A 61 15.04 4.06 0.66
C ARG A 61 15.63 5.43 0.35
N TYR A 62 15.36 6.43 1.18
CA TYR A 62 15.86 7.79 1.04
C TYR A 62 17.01 8.13 2.00
N GLY A 63 17.60 7.13 2.68
CA GLY A 63 18.70 7.34 3.62
C GLY A 63 18.30 8.09 4.90
N LEU A 64 17.02 8.06 5.26
CA LEU A 64 16.48 8.69 6.46
C LEU A 64 16.49 7.65 7.59
N HIS A 65 17.35 7.86 8.59
CA HIS A 65 17.43 7.06 9.81
C HIS A 65 16.73 7.81 10.94
#